data_AF-A0A382QZ74-F1
#
_entry.id   AF-A0A382QZ74-F1
#
_cell.length_a   1.000
_cell.length_b   1.000
_cell.length_c   1.000
_cell.angle_alpha   90.00
_cell.angle_beta   90.00
_cell.angle_gamma   90.00
#
_symmetry.space_group_name_H-M   'P 1'
#
loop_
_entity.id
_entity.type
_entity.pdbx_description
1 polymer ?
#
loop_
_entity_poly.entity_id
_entity_poly.type
_entity_poly.pdbx_seq_one_letter_code
_entity_poly.pdbx_strand_id
1 'polypeptide(L)'
;MEVLISTAEQIFTTDGIPLKVSLKKAERKNKIKAFLLVFPLLLFILVTFVVPIADMLLRSVDDSYINNVYTKTFEEYKKWDRKGLPPEAVYKAIFLDIGTGNKLQIGRSLTRMNYSKSGWKSLIKKTRRQIAKIIKSGEIPSSYKDTLIDIHEGWGDRGFWISMSQMLNEKTAIYYWNAVDRTYDIDGNVIMQPEERRLYVKTWIKTFKVSVY
;
A
#
# COMPACT_ATOMS: atom_id res chain seq x y z
N MET A 1 41.13 63.24 -1.90
CA MET A 1 40.22 63.74 -0.85
C MET A 1 38.85 63.25 -1.24
N GLU A 2 38.40 62.18 -0.58
CA GLU A 2 37.07 61.59 -0.78
C GLU A 2 36.01 62.60 -0.33
N VAL A 3 35.02 62.85 -1.18
CA VAL A 3 33.73 63.39 -0.73
C VAL A 3 32.76 62.24 -0.86
N LEU A 4 32.49 61.59 0.26
CA LEU A 4 31.49 60.55 0.42
C LEU A 4 30.12 61.14 0.04
N ILE A 5 29.61 60.80 -1.15
CA ILE A 5 28.22 61.04 -1.52
C ILE A 5 27.38 60.01 -0.75
N SER A 6 27.15 60.29 0.53
CA SER A 6 26.19 59.61 1.38
C SER A 6 24.90 60.40 1.37
N THR A 7 24.01 60.18 0.41
CA THR A 7 22.55 60.32 0.60
C THR A 7 21.80 59.78 -0.61
N ALA A 8 21.42 58.50 -0.56
CA ALA A 8 20.14 58.15 -1.17
C ALA A 8 19.08 58.88 -0.33
N GLU A 9 18.69 60.09 -0.74
CA GLU A 9 17.61 60.84 -0.11
C GLU A 9 16.40 59.90 -0.01
N GLN A 10 16.11 59.46 1.21
CA GLN A 10 14.91 58.68 1.47
C GLN A 10 13.74 59.59 1.15
N ILE A 11 13.01 59.28 0.07
CA ILE A 11 11.75 59.96 -0.23
C ILE A 11 10.76 59.52 0.83
N PHE A 12 10.16 60.47 1.55
CA PHE A 12 9.19 60.22 2.61
C PHE A 12 7.77 60.47 2.10
N THR A 13 6.79 59.75 2.62
CA THR A 13 5.36 60.09 2.44
C THR A 13 5.02 61.35 3.24
N THR A 14 3.83 61.93 3.02
CA THR A 14 3.31 63.11 3.74
C THR A 14 3.38 63.01 5.27
N ASP A 15 3.47 61.78 5.78
CA ASP A 15 3.46 61.44 7.21
C ASP A 15 4.87 61.08 7.74
N GLY A 16 5.94 61.36 6.98
CA GLY A 16 7.33 61.14 7.41
C GLY A 16 7.82 59.69 7.39
N ILE A 17 7.10 58.78 6.72
CA ILE A 17 7.50 57.36 6.58
C ILE A 17 8.24 57.18 5.25
N PRO A 18 9.37 56.45 5.20
CA PRO A 18 10.06 56.18 3.93
C PRO A 18 9.11 55.56 2.90
N LEU A 19 9.04 56.12 1.70
CA LEU A 19 8.13 55.75 0.60
C LEU A 19 8.25 54.27 0.22
N LYS A 20 9.47 53.72 0.28
CA LYS A 20 9.71 52.29 0.03
C LYS A 20 8.98 51.39 1.03
N VAL A 21 8.85 51.84 2.29
CA VAL A 21 8.14 51.11 3.36
C VAL A 21 6.63 51.21 3.18
N SER A 22 6.11 52.40 2.83
CA SER A 22 4.69 52.60 2.57
C SER A 22 4.21 51.85 1.32
N LEU A 23 5.00 51.87 0.23
CA LEU A 23 4.74 51.10 -0.99
C LEU A 23 4.72 49.60 -0.71
N LYS A 24 5.73 49.06 -0.02
CA LYS A 24 5.78 47.63 0.32
C LYS A 24 4.58 47.20 1.19
N LYS A 25 4.12 48.07 2.10
CA LYS A 25 2.93 47.84 2.93
C LYS A 25 1.65 47.83 2.10
N ALA A 26 1.50 48.78 1.16
CA ALA A 26 0.37 48.84 0.24
C ALA A 26 0.35 47.65 -0.73
N GLU A 27 1.50 47.29 -1.31
CA GLU A 27 1.67 46.11 -2.16
C GLU A 27 1.29 44.82 -1.43
N ARG A 28 1.73 44.62 -0.19
CA ARG A 28 1.35 43.44 0.61
C ARG A 28 -0.16 43.37 0.81
N LYS A 29 -0.82 44.49 1.11
CA LYS A 29 -2.29 44.54 1.24
C LYS A 29 -2.98 44.18 -0.07
N ASN A 30 -2.50 44.72 -1.19
CA ASN A 30 -3.07 44.43 -2.51
C ASN A 30 -2.86 42.97 -2.92
N LYS A 31 -1.69 42.38 -2.66
CA LYS A 31 -1.41 40.96 -2.90
C LYS A 31 -2.30 40.04 -2.06
N ILE A 32 -2.51 40.37 -0.77
CA ILE A 32 -3.42 39.62 0.10
C ILE A 32 -4.86 39.73 -0.42
N LYS A 33 -5.33 40.93 -0.80
CA LYS A 33 -6.66 41.10 -1.39
C LYS A 33 -6.83 40.28 -2.67
N ALA A 34 -5.86 40.33 -3.58
CA ALA A 34 -5.88 39.55 -4.82
C ALA A 34 -5.91 38.04 -4.54
N PHE A 35 -5.10 37.57 -3.59
CA PHE A 35 -5.12 36.17 -3.16
C PHE A 35 -6.47 35.78 -2.54
N LEU A 36 -7.03 36.60 -1.66
CA LEU A 36 -8.33 36.33 -1.03
C LEU A 36 -9.49 36.30 -2.03
N LEU A 37 -9.40 37.01 -3.16
CA LEU A 37 -10.39 36.92 -4.23
C LEU A 37 -10.38 35.56 -4.94
N VAL A 38 -9.21 34.96 -5.13
CA VAL A 38 -9.07 33.63 -5.77
C VAL A 38 -9.04 32.47 -4.78
N PHE A 39 -8.84 32.75 -3.49
CA PHE A 39 -8.71 31.76 -2.43
C PHE A 39 -9.90 30.80 -2.32
N PRO A 40 -11.18 31.23 -2.42
CA PRO A 40 -12.31 30.31 -2.37
C PRO A 40 -12.26 29.25 -3.48
N LEU A 41 -11.91 29.66 -4.71
CA LEU A 41 -11.77 28.74 -5.84
C LEU A 41 -10.57 27.81 -5.65
N LEU A 42 -9.43 28.35 -5.19
CA LEU A 42 -8.25 27.55 -4.88
C LEU A 42 -8.55 26.49 -3.80
N LEU A 43 -9.21 26.90 -2.71
CA LEU A 43 -9.60 26.02 -1.62
C LEU A 43 -10.55 24.94 -2.10
N PHE A 44 -11.52 25.30 -2.94
CA PHE A 44 -12.42 24.33 -3.57
C PHE A 44 -11.64 23.28 -4.36
N ILE A 45 -10.66 23.68 -5.20
CA ILE A 45 -9.81 22.74 -5.96
C ILE A 45 -8.98 21.85 -5.02
N LEU A 46 -8.39 22.42 -3.97
CA LEU A 46 -7.59 21.65 -3.01
C LEU A 46 -8.43 20.56 -2.32
N VAL A 47 -9.63 20.90 -1.88
CA VAL A 47 -10.52 19.96 -1.17
C VAL A 47 -11.11 18.91 -2.11
N THR A 48 -11.50 19.29 -3.33
CA THR A 48 -12.21 18.39 -4.25
C THR A 48 -11.29 17.53 -5.11
N PHE A 49 -10.08 18.00 -5.42
CA PHE A 49 -9.13 17.26 -6.24
C PHE A 49 -7.90 16.84 -5.45
N VAL A 50 -7.18 17.78 -4.84
CA VAL A 50 -5.85 17.49 -4.26
C VAL A 50 -5.95 16.53 -3.07
N VAL A 51 -6.91 16.74 -2.16
CA VAL A 51 -7.12 15.87 -1.00
C VAL A 51 -7.52 14.44 -1.43
N PRO A 52 -8.54 14.22 -2.29
CA PRO A 52 -8.88 12.88 -2.76
C PRO A 52 -7.75 12.20 -3.54
N ILE A 53 -6.99 12.94 -4.36
CA ILE A 53 -5.83 12.38 -5.08
C ILE A 53 -4.76 11.93 -4.09
N ALA A 54 -4.44 12.76 -3.09
CA ALA A 54 -3.48 12.40 -2.05
C ALA A 54 -3.95 11.16 -1.26
N ASP A 55 -5.22 11.09 -0.88
CA ASP A 55 -5.81 9.92 -0.22
C ASP A 55 -5.68 8.66 -1.09
N MET A 56 -6.01 8.76 -2.39
CA MET A 56 -5.85 7.64 -3.34
C MET A 56 -4.38 7.21 -3.49
N LEU A 57 -3.45 8.15 -3.53
CA LEU A 57 -2.01 7.86 -3.60
C LEU A 57 -1.52 7.17 -2.32
N LEU A 58 -1.99 7.57 -1.14
CA LEU A 58 -1.65 6.89 0.10
C LEU A 58 -2.25 5.48 0.17
N ARG A 59 -3.49 5.29 -0.31
CA ARG A 59 -4.13 3.98 -0.43
C ARG A 59 -3.44 3.05 -1.43
N SER A 60 -2.75 3.59 -2.43
CA SER A 60 -2.10 2.79 -3.47
C SER A 60 -0.93 1.92 -2.98
N VAL A 61 -0.41 2.20 -1.78
CA VAL A 61 0.64 1.40 -1.11
C VAL A 61 0.13 0.68 0.13
N ASP A 62 -1.15 0.85 0.49
CA ASP A 62 -1.74 0.26 1.69
C ASP A 62 -1.93 -1.25 1.50
N ASP A 63 -1.40 -2.01 2.45
CA ASP A 63 -1.48 -3.47 2.56
C ASP A 63 -1.93 -3.91 3.96
N SER A 64 -2.42 -2.99 4.79
CA SER A 64 -2.86 -3.27 6.16
C SER A 64 -4.04 -4.25 6.23
N TYR A 65 -4.86 -4.30 5.17
CA TYR A 65 -6.07 -5.12 5.15
C TYR A 65 -5.81 -6.59 5.48
N ILE A 66 -4.77 -7.19 4.90
CA ILE A 66 -4.47 -8.61 5.11
C ILE A 66 -4.01 -8.89 6.54
N ASN A 67 -3.31 -7.94 7.17
CA ASN A 67 -2.86 -8.02 8.55
C ASN A 67 -4.03 -8.06 9.55
N ASN A 68 -5.14 -7.41 9.20
CA ASN A 68 -6.39 -7.49 9.97
C ASN A 68 -7.16 -8.80 9.76
N VAL A 69 -6.97 -9.48 8.62
CA VAL A 69 -7.63 -10.77 8.33
C VAL A 69 -6.90 -11.93 8.98
N TYR A 70 -5.56 -11.89 9.01
CA TYR A 70 -4.71 -12.97 9.48
C TYR A 70 -3.85 -12.54 10.68
N THR A 71 -4.47 -11.86 11.65
CA THR A 71 -3.78 -11.25 12.79
C THR A 71 -2.98 -12.27 13.59
N LYS A 72 -3.62 -13.37 14.02
CA LYS A 72 -2.94 -14.41 14.82
C LYS A 72 -1.84 -15.07 14.00
N THR A 73 -2.10 -15.32 12.72
CA THR A 73 -1.13 -15.91 11.81
C THR A 73 0.13 -15.06 11.76
N PHE A 74 0.01 -13.74 11.52
CA PHE A 74 1.17 -12.88 11.41
C PHE A 74 1.89 -12.64 12.75
N GLU A 75 1.17 -12.67 13.88
CA GLU A 75 1.79 -12.66 15.21
C GLU A 75 2.71 -13.86 15.43
N GLU A 76 2.26 -15.07 15.13
CA GLU A 76 3.09 -16.28 15.24
C GLU A 76 4.14 -16.38 14.13
N TYR A 77 3.79 -15.96 12.91
CA TYR A 77 4.69 -16.00 11.76
C TYR A 77 5.95 -15.15 11.97
N LYS A 78 5.84 -14.00 12.65
CA LYS A 78 7.00 -13.14 12.96
C LYS A 78 8.05 -13.83 13.83
N LYS A 79 7.67 -14.87 14.59
CA LYS A 79 8.57 -15.63 15.47
C LYS A 79 9.30 -16.75 14.75
N TRP A 80 8.82 -17.14 13.56
CA TRP A 80 9.41 -18.21 12.77
C TRP A 80 10.64 -17.71 12.00
N ASP A 81 11.71 -18.50 12.01
CA ASP A 81 13.00 -18.21 11.34
C ASP A 81 12.94 -18.32 9.81
N ARG A 82 11.77 -18.67 9.26
CA ARG A 82 11.50 -18.86 7.83
C ARG A 82 12.30 -20.01 7.22
N LYS A 83 12.92 -20.89 8.00
CA LYS A 83 13.61 -22.09 7.51
C LYS A 83 12.67 -23.28 7.56
N GLY A 84 12.76 -24.14 6.55
CA GLY A 84 11.90 -25.32 6.44
C GLY A 84 10.41 -24.97 6.36
N LEU A 85 9.58 -25.77 7.03
CA LEU A 85 8.15 -25.48 7.20
C LEU A 85 7.93 -24.73 8.53
N PRO A 86 6.85 -23.93 8.64
CA PRO A 86 6.54 -23.24 9.88
C PRO A 86 6.35 -24.18 11.08
N PRO A 87 6.55 -23.68 12.31
CA PRO A 87 6.20 -24.43 13.50
C PRO A 87 4.68 -24.58 13.62
N GLU A 88 4.26 -25.56 14.41
CA GLU A 88 2.85 -25.90 14.67
C GLU A 88 1.99 -24.69 15.08
N ALA A 89 2.57 -23.74 15.83
CA ALA A 89 1.90 -22.51 16.24
C ALA A 89 1.38 -21.67 15.06
N VAL A 90 2.14 -21.60 13.95
CA VAL A 90 1.73 -20.85 12.75
C VAL A 90 0.59 -21.57 12.01
N TYR A 91 0.66 -22.90 11.92
CA TYR A 91 -0.42 -23.73 11.36
C TYR A 91 -1.72 -23.59 12.16
N LYS A 92 -1.62 -23.64 13.49
CA LYS A 92 -2.74 -23.39 14.39
C LYS A 92 -3.33 -21.99 14.20
N ALA A 93 -2.48 -20.97 14.12
CA ALA A 93 -2.93 -19.60 13.97
C ALA A 93 -3.71 -19.39 12.66
N ILE A 94 -3.20 -19.90 11.53
CA ILE A 94 -3.91 -19.77 10.26
C ILE A 94 -5.18 -20.60 10.19
N PHE A 95 -5.20 -21.77 10.83
CA PHE A 95 -6.40 -22.58 10.96
C PHE A 95 -7.52 -21.77 11.65
N LEU A 96 -7.18 -21.09 12.74
CA LEU A 96 -8.12 -20.27 13.49
C LEU A 96 -8.56 -19.04 12.68
N ASP A 97 -7.64 -18.29 12.09
CA ASP A 97 -7.98 -17.09 11.29
C ASP A 97 -8.89 -17.44 10.10
N ILE A 98 -8.64 -18.56 9.41
CA ILE A 98 -9.50 -19.02 8.31
C ILE A 98 -10.86 -19.53 8.82
N GLY A 99 -10.85 -20.25 9.95
CA GLY A 99 -12.00 -20.95 10.50
C GLY A 99 -13.03 -20.02 11.14
N THR A 100 -12.57 -19.04 11.92
CA THR A 100 -13.43 -18.10 12.65
C THR A 100 -13.56 -16.75 11.94
N GLY A 101 -12.68 -16.45 10.98
CA GLY A 101 -12.66 -15.18 10.27
C GLY A 101 -13.88 -14.94 9.37
N ASN A 102 -14.18 -13.67 9.15
CA ASN A 102 -15.30 -13.24 8.32
C ASN A 102 -15.10 -13.67 6.86
N LYS A 103 -16.11 -14.36 6.30
CA LYS A 103 -16.06 -14.90 4.92
C LYS A 103 -15.77 -13.83 3.86
N LEU A 104 -16.38 -12.66 3.98
CA LEU A 104 -16.18 -11.56 3.03
C LEU A 104 -14.76 -11.02 3.13
N GLN A 105 -14.24 -10.90 4.36
CA GLN A 105 -12.89 -10.38 4.56
C GLN A 105 -11.80 -11.31 4.01
N ILE A 106 -11.89 -12.61 4.33
CA ILE A 106 -11.03 -13.64 3.75
C ILE A 106 -11.17 -13.65 2.23
N GLY A 107 -12.40 -13.54 1.70
CA GLY A 107 -12.61 -13.53 0.24
C GLY A 107 -11.90 -12.37 -0.47
N ARG A 108 -11.89 -11.17 0.14
CA ARG A 108 -11.22 -9.98 -0.39
C ARG A 108 -9.69 -10.07 -0.30
N SER A 109 -9.13 -10.74 0.71
CA SER A 109 -7.68 -10.90 0.85
C SER A 109 -7.06 -11.84 -0.19
N LEU A 110 -7.83 -12.77 -0.76
CA LEU A 110 -7.31 -13.78 -1.71
C LEU A 110 -6.64 -13.19 -2.94
N THR A 111 -7.15 -12.07 -3.47
CA THR A 111 -6.54 -11.41 -4.63
C THR A 111 -5.13 -10.93 -4.28
N ARG A 112 -4.96 -10.30 -3.12
CA ARG A 112 -3.67 -9.83 -2.63
C ARG A 112 -2.70 -10.97 -2.35
N MET A 113 -3.16 -12.05 -1.74
CA MET A 113 -2.35 -13.25 -1.54
C MET A 113 -1.89 -13.82 -2.89
N ASN A 114 -2.78 -13.88 -3.89
CA ASN A 114 -2.43 -14.42 -5.20
C ASN A 114 -1.43 -13.54 -5.99
N TYR A 115 -1.24 -12.28 -5.61
CA TYR A 115 -0.15 -11.46 -6.13
C TYR A 115 1.21 -11.96 -5.63
N SER A 116 1.33 -12.41 -4.38
CA SER A 116 2.61 -12.94 -3.85
C SER A 116 2.93 -14.34 -4.35
N LYS A 117 1.93 -15.21 -4.53
CA LYS A 117 2.11 -16.53 -5.16
C LYS A 117 0.81 -17.02 -5.79
N SER A 118 0.88 -17.60 -6.99
CA SER A 118 -0.30 -18.19 -7.61
C SER A 118 -0.80 -19.40 -6.81
N GLY A 119 -2.12 -19.59 -6.77
CA GLY A 119 -2.74 -20.76 -6.13
C GLY A 119 -3.32 -20.50 -4.74
N TRP A 120 -2.99 -19.37 -4.08
CA TRP A 120 -3.56 -19.00 -2.77
C TRP A 120 -5.08 -19.04 -2.75
N LYS A 121 -5.71 -18.56 -3.82
CA LYS A 121 -7.18 -18.55 -3.94
C LYS A 121 -7.77 -19.96 -3.84
N SER A 122 -7.14 -20.94 -4.49
CA SER A 122 -7.59 -22.35 -4.44
C SER A 122 -7.33 -22.95 -3.07
N LEU A 123 -6.11 -22.76 -2.54
CA LEU A 123 -5.65 -23.23 -1.25
C LEU A 123 -6.61 -22.82 -0.13
N ILE A 124 -6.82 -21.51 0.05
CA ILE A 124 -7.69 -20.99 1.13
C ILE A 124 -9.15 -21.41 0.92
N LYS A 125 -9.67 -21.42 -0.32
CA LYS A 125 -11.07 -21.78 -0.57
C LYS A 125 -11.34 -23.25 -0.22
N LYS A 126 -10.45 -24.18 -0.60
CA LYS A 126 -10.56 -25.61 -0.23
C LYS A 126 -10.44 -25.75 1.27
N THR A 127 -9.45 -25.09 1.87
CA THR A 127 -9.14 -25.20 3.30
C THR A 127 -10.25 -24.69 4.18
N ARG A 128 -10.75 -23.48 3.93
CA ARG A 128 -11.86 -22.90 4.69
C ARG A 128 -13.10 -23.81 4.69
N ARG A 129 -13.42 -24.42 3.55
CA ARG A 129 -14.57 -25.33 3.44
C ARG A 129 -14.42 -26.56 4.34
N GLN A 130 -13.21 -27.13 4.42
CA GLN A 130 -12.97 -28.30 5.28
C GLN A 130 -12.87 -27.91 6.76
N ILE A 131 -12.19 -26.81 7.09
CA ILE A 131 -12.14 -26.28 8.45
C ILE A 131 -13.56 -26.03 8.99
N ALA A 132 -14.46 -25.47 8.18
CA ALA A 132 -15.84 -25.27 8.59
C ALA A 132 -16.58 -26.57 8.96
N LYS A 133 -16.21 -27.70 8.34
CA LYS A 133 -16.76 -29.03 8.71
C LYS A 133 -16.18 -29.52 10.03
N ILE A 134 -14.87 -29.41 10.22
CA ILE A 134 -14.15 -29.81 11.44
C ILE A 134 -14.68 -29.03 12.65
N ILE A 135 -14.83 -27.71 12.51
CA ILE A 135 -15.39 -26.87 13.57
C ILE A 135 -16.84 -27.27 13.87
N LYS A 136 -17.64 -27.61 12.83
CA LYS A 136 -19.02 -28.04 13.01
C LYS A 136 -19.13 -29.40 13.72
N SER A 137 -18.18 -30.31 13.52
CA SER A 137 -18.14 -31.59 14.23
C SER A 137 -17.60 -31.48 15.66
N GLY A 138 -17.02 -30.34 16.03
CA GLY A 138 -16.43 -30.13 17.36
C GLY A 138 -15.07 -30.83 17.53
N GLU A 139 -14.50 -31.35 16.45
CA GLU A 139 -13.19 -31.99 16.47
C GLU A 139 -12.07 -30.95 16.64
N ILE A 140 -11.18 -31.20 17.59
CA ILE A 140 -9.95 -30.46 17.74
C ILE A 140 -8.84 -31.28 17.10
N PRO A 141 -8.17 -30.77 16.05
CA PRO A 141 -7.04 -31.46 15.45
C PRO A 141 -5.94 -31.77 16.48
N SER A 142 -5.41 -32.99 16.44
CA SER A 142 -4.20 -33.37 17.21
C SER A 142 -2.95 -32.66 16.68
N SER A 143 -2.90 -32.47 15.36
CA SER A 143 -1.87 -31.73 14.62
C SER A 143 -2.55 -30.85 13.56
N TYR A 144 -2.47 -29.53 13.73
CA TYR A 144 -2.96 -28.55 12.76
C TYR A 144 -2.14 -28.60 11.47
N LYS A 145 -0.84 -28.87 11.57
CA LYS A 145 0.03 -29.04 10.40
C LYS A 145 -0.43 -30.17 9.51
N ASP A 146 -0.56 -31.38 10.06
CA ASP A 146 -0.92 -32.56 9.27
C ASP A 146 -2.34 -32.41 8.71
N THR A 147 -3.27 -31.93 9.54
CA THR A 147 -4.65 -31.63 9.12
C THR A 147 -4.70 -30.67 7.92
N LEU A 148 -3.93 -29.59 7.95
CA LEU A 148 -3.91 -28.62 6.85
C LEU A 148 -3.28 -29.24 5.59
N ILE A 149 -2.18 -29.98 5.72
CA ILE A 149 -1.52 -30.67 4.59
C ILE A 149 -2.47 -31.69 3.95
N ASP A 150 -3.19 -32.49 4.74
CA ASP A 150 -4.17 -33.47 4.26
C ASP A 150 -5.34 -32.81 3.52
N ILE A 151 -5.79 -31.65 4.00
CA ILE A 151 -6.82 -30.85 3.34
C ILE A 151 -6.31 -30.37 1.97
N HIS A 152 -5.07 -29.87 1.90
CA HIS A 152 -4.47 -29.38 0.67
C HIS A 152 -2.94 -29.41 0.74
N GLU A 153 -2.30 -30.16 -0.17
CA GLU A 153 -0.85 -30.37 -0.23
C GLU A 153 -0.01 -29.08 -0.24
N GLY A 154 -0.53 -28.00 -0.83
CA GLY A 154 0.08 -26.66 -0.78
C GLY A 154 0.44 -26.13 0.61
N TRP A 155 -0.17 -26.62 1.70
CA TRP A 155 0.27 -26.29 3.06
C TRP A 155 1.60 -26.94 3.47
N GLY A 156 2.05 -27.94 2.71
CA GLY A 156 3.38 -28.55 2.79
C GLY A 156 4.40 -27.92 1.83
N ASP A 157 3.99 -26.96 0.98
CA ASP A 157 4.91 -26.19 0.13
C ASP A 157 5.37 -24.93 0.89
N ARG A 158 6.66 -24.93 1.26
CA ARG A 158 7.34 -23.79 1.89
C ARG A 158 7.14 -22.49 1.11
N GLY A 159 7.03 -22.55 -0.23
CA GLY A 159 6.84 -21.38 -1.08
C GLY A 159 5.58 -20.58 -0.75
N PHE A 160 4.48 -21.21 -0.33
CA PHE A 160 3.31 -20.48 0.16
C PHE A 160 3.65 -19.73 1.44
N TRP A 161 4.23 -20.40 2.42
CA TRP A 161 4.61 -19.78 3.68
C TRP A 161 5.58 -18.62 3.49
N ILE A 162 6.60 -18.77 2.65
CA ILE A 162 7.54 -17.68 2.37
C ILE A 162 6.87 -16.51 1.67
N SER A 163 5.91 -16.74 0.77
CA SER A 163 5.21 -15.63 0.10
C SER A 163 4.35 -14.78 1.06
N MET A 164 4.08 -15.26 2.28
CA MET A 164 3.45 -14.45 3.35
C MET A 164 4.38 -13.36 3.89
N SER A 165 5.70 -13.50 3.77
CA SER A 165 6.65 -12.48 4.23
C SER A 165 6.41 -11.13 3.53
N GLN A 166 5.97 -11.17 2.26
CA GLN A 166 5.64 -10.01 1.43
C GLN A 166 4.39 -9.25 1.91
N MET A 167 3.69 -9.78 2.92
CA MET A 167 2.42 -9.26 3.43
C MET A 167 2.51 -8.88 4.92
N LEU A 168 3.68 -9.03 5.54
CA LEU A 168 3.93 -8.67 6.94
C LEU A 168 3.95 -7.15 7.19
N ASN A 169 4.35 -6.38 6.18
CA ASN A 169 4.35 -4.93 6.26
C ASN A 169 2.99 -4.41 5.79
N GLU A 170 2.43 -3.45 6.50
CA GLU A 170 1.18 -2.76 6.16
C GLU A 170 1.34 -1.82 4.96
N LYS A 171 2.56 -1.64 4.46
CA LYS A 171 2.86 -0.88 3.25
C LYS A 171 3.67 -1.71 2.27
N THR A 172 3.35 -1.58 0.98
CA THR A 172 4.01 -2.32 -0.08
C THR A 172 4.10 -1.54 -1.39
N ALA A 173 5.17 -1.77 -2.15
CA ALA A 173 5.31 -1.28 -3.52
C ALA A 173 4.95 -2.36 -4.57
N ILE A 174 4.50 -3.54 -4.15
CA ILE A 174 4.25 -4.68 -5.06
C ILE A 174 3.26 -4.34 -6.19
N TYR A 175 2.27 -3.47 -5.92
CA TYR A 175 1.29 -3.06 -6.93
C TYR A 175 1.94 -2.32 -8.09
N TYR A 176 2.92 -1.47 -7.81
CA TYR A 176 3.71 -0.75 -8.82
C TYR A 176 4.65 -1.69 -9.56
N TRP A 177 5.30 -2.62 -8.85
CA TRP A 177 6.14 -3.62 -9.51
C TRP A 177 5.35 -4.51 -10.45
N ASN A 178 4.17 -4.97 -10.02
CA ASN A 178 3.27 -5.75 -10.87
C ASN A 178 2.90 -4.98 -12.14
N ALA A 179 2.66 -3.66 -12.06
CA ALA A 179 2.31 -2.84 -13.21
C ALA A 179 3.42 -2.77 -14.29
N VAL A 180 4.66 -3.10 -13.93
CA VAL A 180 5.82 -3.21 -14.83
C VAL A 180 6.34 -4.64 -14.97
N ASP A 181 5.45 -5.62 -14.79
CA ASP A 181 5.72 -7.06 -14.94
C ASP A 181 6.81 -7.60 -13.99
N ARG A 182 6.96 -7.01 -12.80
CA ARG A 182 7.90 -7.39 -11.74
C ARG A 182 7.21 -7.86 -10.46
N THR A 183 7.94 -8.56 -9.61
CA THR A 183 7.50 -9.06 -8.29
C THR A 183 8.65 -9.15 -7.30
N TYR A 184 8.34 -9.43 -6.05
CA TYR A 184 9.34 -9.85 -5.07
C TYR A 184 9.58 -11.36 -5.16
N ASP A 185 10.84 -11.76 -5.04
CA ASP A 185 11.23 -13.14 -4.77
C ASP A 185 11.05 -13.51 -3.28
N ILE A 186 11.62 -14.65 -2.88
CA ILE A 186 11.58 -15.15 -1.50
C ILE A 186 12.41 -14.33 -0.52
N ASP A 187 13.44 -13.64 -1.01
CA ASP A 187 14.38 -12.83 -0.24
C ASP A 187 13.97 -11.34 -0.24
N GLY A 188 12.92 -10.98 -0.98
CA GLY A 188 12.40 -9.62 -1.11
C GLY A 188 13.06 -8.82 -2.23
N ASN A 189 13.87 -9.44 -3.09
CA ASN A 189 14.45 -8.77 -4.25
C ASN A 189 13.41 -8.60 -5.35
N VAL A 190 13.52 -7.50 -6.10
CA VAL A 190 12.63 -7.23 -7.23
C VAL A 190 13.11 -8.02 -8.45
N ILE A 191 12.36 -9.05 -8.81
CA ILE A 191 12.60 -9.91 -9.97
C ILE A 191 11.54 -9.70 -11.05
N MET A 192 11.80 -10.21 -12.24
CA MET A 192 10.80 -10.26 -13.30
C MET A 192 9.76 -11.34 -12.99
N GLN A 193 8.48 -11.07 -13.28
CA GLN A 193 7.45 -12.09 -13.18
C GLN A 193 7.75 -13.27 -14.12
N PRO A 194 7.18 -14.46 -13.88
CA PRO A 194 7.15 -15.54 -14.87
C PRO A 194 6.53 -15.09 -16.19
N GLU A 195 6.98 -15.64 -17.32
CA GLU A 195 6.63 -15.17 -18.67
C GLU A 195 5.11 -15.13 -18.89
N GLU A 196 4.40 -16.15 -18.41
CA GLU A 196 2.95 -16.29 -18.48
C GLU A 196 2.18 -15.19 -17.72
N ARG A 197 2.85 -14.42 -16.85
CA ARG A 197 2.26 -13.30 -16.10
C ARG A 197 2.70 -11.93 -16.60
N ARG A 198 3.64 -11.83 -17.55
CA ARG A 198 4.14 -10.55 -18.09
C ARG A 198 3.19 -9.97 -19.12
N LEU A 199 2.08 -9.40 -18.67
CA LEU A 199 1.03 -8.89 -19.53
C LEU A 199 0.98 -7.36 -19.59
N TYR A 200 1.45 -6.67 -18.57
CA TYR A 200 1.19 -5.25 -18.42
C TYR A 200 2.03 -4.41 -19.38
N VAL A 201 3.36 -4.57 -19.39
CA VAL A 201 4.26 -3.75 -20.24
C VAL A 201 3.91 -3.91 -21.71
N LYS A 202 3.66 -5.15 -22.15
CA LYS A 202 3.22 -5.42 -23.52
C LYS A 202 1.90 -4.73 -23.86
N THR A 203 0.95 -4.71 -22.93
CA THR A 203 -0.34 -4.04 -23.11
C THR A 203 -0.17 -2.53 -23.16
N TRP A 204 0.61 -1.94 -22.25
CA TRP A 204 0.93 -0.51 -22.27
C TRP A 204 1.48 -0.08 -23.63
N ILE A 205 2.50 -0.77 -24.13
CA ILE A 205 3.11 -0.45 -25.44
C ILE A 205 2.09 -0.54 -26.56
N LYS A 206 1.22 -1.57 -26.56
CA LYS A 206 0.15 -1.69 -27.57
C LYS A 206 -0.82 -0.53 -27.49
N THR A 207 -1.29 -0.17 -26.30
CA THR A 207 -2.23 0.94 -26.10
C THR A 207 -1.61 2.27 -26.53
N PHE A 208 -0.36 2.55 -26.13
CA PHE A 208 0.35 3.77 -26.55
C PHE A 208 0.50 3.85 -28.06
N LYS A 209 0.84 2.74 -28.72
CA LYS A 209 0.91 2.71 -30.20
C LYS A 209 -0.42 3.03 -30.85
N VAL A 210 -1.53 2.50 -30.32
CA VAL A 210 -2.87 2.78 -30.84
C VAL A 210 -3.28 4.23 -30.60
N SER A 211 -2.91 4.84 -29.47
CA SER A 211 -3.28 6.24 -29.17
C SER A 211 -2.50 7.28 -29.98
N VAL A 212 -1.33 6.92 -30.51
CA VAL A 212 -0.49 7.81 -31.33
C VAL A 212 -0.79 7.69 -32.82
N TYR A 213 -1.40 6.59 -33.25
CA TYR A 213 -1.78 6.31 -34.64
C TYR A 213 -3.19 6.80 -34.93
#